data_AF-A0AAU7DZ23-F1
#
_entry.id   AF-A0AAU7DZ23-F1
#
_cell.length_a   1.000
_cell.length_b   1.000
_cell.length_c   1.000
_cell.angle_alpha   90.00
_cell.angle_beta   90.00
_cell.angle_gamma   90.00
#
_symmetry.space_group_name_H-M   'P 1'
#
loop_
_entity.id
_entity.type
_entity.pdbx_description
1 polymer ?
#
loop_
_entity_poly.entity_id
_entity_poly.type
_entity_poly.pdbx_seq_one_letter_code
_entity_poly.pdbx_strand_id
1 'polypeptide(L)'
;MREMRVRHSRARIAVLTLTLSVAVSGCSLENMESEHKDAFGTEEISSPEYDESLSSMWAEFYGVSDPPEVEFVRFVASEEFDAVQRRCVIERGFAAPDGVNFEIPEGNEENFGLANYVCAMQYRVPKRLLGEWGRGQVEAQYRWTVEFVIPCLEEQGFPILPPPTEAAFIDLWDTPKAYFPFAEVELDIEGLEFNVVWEALEQTCPQQVPLTIAWGEQTIDGWIEANH
;
A
#
# COMPACT_ATOMS: atom_id res chain seq x y z
N MET A 1 -21.17 28.86 89.50
CA MET A 1 -22.48 29.53 89.67
C MET A 1 -22.78 30.40 88.45
N ARG A 2 -23.51 29.85 87.47
CA ARG A 2 -24.61 30.51 86.75
C ARG A 2 -25.33 29.41 85.98
N GLU A 3 -26.52 29.10 86.45
CA GLU A 3 -27.40 28.08 85.88
C GLU A 3 -28.10 28.57 84.60
N MET A 4 -28.79 27.61 83.96
CA MET A 4 -29.92 27.75 83.03
C MET A 4 -29.53 28.09 81.57
N ARG A 5 -30.04 27.38 80.55
CA ARG A 5 -31.42 26.96 80.34
C ARG A 5 -31.50 25.83 79.30
N VAL A 6 -32.28 24.80 79.60
CA VAL A 6 -32.86 23.88 78.61
C VAL A 6 -34.03 24.58 77.92
N ARG A 7 -34.17 24.44 76.58
CA ARG A 7 -35.48 24.28 75.95
C ARG A 7 -35.37 23.74 74.52
N HIS A 8 -36.01 22.60 74.32
CA HIS A 8 -36.43 22.03 73.04
C HIS A 8 -37.17 23.06 72.18
N SER A 9 -37.06 22.94 70.85
CA SER A 9 -38.21 22.73 69.96
C SER A 9 -37.86 22.77 68.46
N ARG A 10 -38.38 21.76 67.77
CA ARG A 10 -38.82 21.73 66.36
C ARG A 10 -37.76 21.58 65.27
N ALA A 11 -37.54 20.31 64.96
CA ALA A 11 -37.68 19.72 63.63
C ALA A 11 -37.74 20.71 62.46
N ARG A 12 -36.67 20.71 61.67
CA ARG A 12 -36.76 20.91 60.23
C ARG A 12 -35.99 19.78 59.58
N ILE A 13 -36.76 18.87 59.02
CA ILE A 13 -36.31 17.81 58.11
C ILE A 13 -35.70 18.54 56.91
N ALA A 14 -34.38 18.47 56.78
CA ALA A 14 -33.65 18.86 55.59
C ALA A 14 -33.11 17.57 54.97
N VAL A 15 -33.92 16.99 54.08
CA VAL A 15 -33.48 15.96 53.14
C VAL A 15 -32.77 16.71 52.01
N LEU A 16 -31.44 16.66 51.99
CA LEU A 16 -30.69 17.03 50.80
C LEU A 16 -29.44 16.15 50.69
N THR A 17 -29.63 15.13 49.84
CA THR A 17 -28.66 14.60 48.87
C THR A 17 -27.28 14.25 49.40
N LEU A 18 -27.17 12.97 49.80
CA LEU A 18 -25.91 12.22 49.78
C LEU A 18 -25.33 12.32 48.36
N THR A 19 -24.24 13.06 48.20
CA THR A 19 -23.39 12.99 47.02
C THR A 19 -22.78 11.58 46.96
N LEU A 20 -23.42 10.70 46.20
CA LEU A 20 -22.84 9.43 45.81
C LEU A 20 -21.72 9.74 44.81
N SER A 21 -20.48 9.62 45.27
CA SER A 21 -19.29 9.61 44.41
C SER A 21 -19.41 8.39 43.47
N VAL A 22 -19.99 8.60 42.29
CA VAL A 22 -19.81 7.66 41.18
C VAL A 22 -18.34 7.79 40.80
N ALA A 23 -17.54 6.81 41.23
CA ALA A 23 -16.31 6.47 40.52
C ALA A 23 -16.75 6.09 39.11
N VAL A 24 -16.74 7.07 38.21
CA VAL A 24 -16.62 6.78 36.78
C VAL A 24 -15.23 6.18 36.69
N SER A 25 -15.15 4.85 36.68
CA SER A 25 -14.05 4.17 36.03
C SER A 25 -14.05 4.71 34.62
N GLY A 26 -13.31 5.80 34.41
CA GLY A 26 -13.04 6.31 33.09
C GLY A 26 -12.48 5.13 32.35
N CYS A 27 -13.22 4.69 31.33
CA CYS A 27 -12.62 3.98 30.23
C CYS A 27 -11.39 4.80 29.88
N SER A 28 -10.22 4.27 30.23
CA SER A 28 -9.01 4.65 29.55
C SER A 28 -9.34 4.37 28.10
N LEU A 29 -9.68 5.41 27.35
CA LEU A 29 -9.37 5.48 25.94
C LEU A 29 -7.84 5.42 25.88
N GLU A 30 -7.30 4.24 26.18
CA GLU A 30 -6.07 3.79 25.56
C GLU A 30 -6.35 3.96 24.08
N ASN A 31 -5.65 4.93 23.53
CA ASN A 31 -5.40 5.09 22.11
C ASN A 31 -5.74 3.79 21.38
N MET A 32 -6.92 3.75 20.74
CA MET A 32 -7.00 3.15 19.42
C MET A 32 -6.16 4.04 18.51
N GLU A 33 -4.85 4.01 18.74
CA GLU A 33 -3.91 4.10 17.66
C GLU A 33 -4.34 2.96 16.76
N SER A 34 -4.97 3.35 15.66
CA SER A 34 -5.22 2.46 14.55
C SER A 34 -3.92 1.72 14.30
N GLU A 35 -3.81 0.48 14.77
CA GLU A 35 -2.91 -0.50 14.21
C GLU A 35 -3.32 -0.61 12.75
N HIS A 36 -2.74 0.26 11.93
CA HIS A 36 -2.57 -0.02 10.53
C HIS A 36 -1.63 -1.22 10.55
N LYS A 37 -2.22 -2.42 10.59
CA LYS A 37 -1.49 -3.63 10.26
C LYS A 37 -1.03 -3.42 8.83
N ASP A 38 0.21 -2.99 8.68
CA ASP A 38 0.90 -3.08 7.41
C ASP A 38 0.68 -4.50 6.92
N ALA A 39 0.10 -4.66 5.73
CA ALA A 39 -0.26 -5.96 5.16
C ALA A 39 0.92 -6.95 5.18
N PHE A 40 2.14 -6.42 5.21
CA PHE A 40 3.39 -7.16 5.08
C PHE A 40 4.10 -7.52 6.40
N GLY A 41 3.63 -7.02 7.55
CA GLY A 41 4.31 -7.18 8.84
C GLY A 41 5.67 -6.46 8.90
N THR A 42 5.94 -5.73 9.98
CA THR A 42 7.18 -4.95 10.14
C THR A 42 8.42 -5.81 10.48
N GLU A 43 8.25 -7.12 10.72
CA GLU A 43 9.19 -7.85 11.57
C GLU A 43 10.30 -8.64 10.86
N GLU A 44 10.42 -8.67 9.52
CA GLU A 44 11.49 -9.50 8.92
C GLU A 44 12.11 -9.02 7.58
N ILE A 45 12.10 -7.73 7.22
CA ILE A 45 12.62 -7.28 5.90
C ILE A 45 13.42 -5.95 5.89
N SER A 46 14.00 -5.53 7.02
CA SER A 46 15.04 -4.48 7.00
C SER A 46 16.26 -5.00 7.75
N SER A 47 17.33 -5.27 7.02
CA SER A 47 18.67 -5.38 7.60
C SER A 47 19.44 -4.11 7.24
N PRO A 48 20.37 -3.64 8.09
CA PRO A 48 21.22 -2.49 7.74
C PRO A 48 21.90 -2.63 6.37
N GLU A 49 22.27 -3.85 5.99
CA GLU A 49 22.85 -4.19 4.69
C GLU A 49 21.85 -4.01 3.53
N TYR A 50 20.58 -4.35 3.75
CA TYR A 50 19.53 -4.13 2.76
C TYR A 50 19.21 -2.64 2.61
N ASP A 51 19.15 -1.92 3.72
CA ASP A 51 18.93 -0.47 3.73
C ASP A 51 20.08 0.28 3.04
N GLU A 52 21.32 -0.12 3.29
CA GLU A 52 22.51 0.42 2.61
C GLU A 52 22.50 0.11 1.11
N SER A 53 22.16 -1.12 0.74
CA SER A 53 22.04 -1.52 -0.67
C SER A 53 20.94 -0.77 -1.40
N LEU A 54 19.77 -0.59 -0.78
CA LEU A 54 18.67 0.20 -1.34
C LEU A 54 19.05 1.67 -1.49
N SER A 55 19.66 2.24 -0.46
CA SER A 55 20.13 3.63 -0.48
C SER A 55 21.10 3.86 -1.64
N SER A 56 22.10 2.97 -1.79
CA SER A 56 23.07 3.09 -2.89
C SER A 56 22.41 2.95 -4.26
N MET A 57 21.49 2.00 -4.43
CA MET A 57 20.76 1.79 -5.69
C MET A 57 19.95 3.04 -6.09
N TRP A 58 19.14 3.57 -5.17
CA TRP A 58 18.29 4.72 -5.46
C TRP A 58 19.09 6.01 -5.61
N ALA A 59 20.17 6.18 -4.85
CA ALA A 59 21.05 7.34 -4.98
C ALA A 59 21.70 7.39 -6.37
N GLU A 60 22.21 6.25 -6.85
CA GLU A 60 22.75 6.13 -8.21
C GLU A 60 21.66 6.41 -9.26
N PHE A 61 20.51 5.74 -9.14
CA PHE A 61 19.41 5.86 -10.09
C PHE A 61 18.89 7.31 -10.24
N TYR A 62 18.78 8.05 -9.14
CA TYR A 62 18.30 9.43 -9.12
C TYR A 62 19.41 10.49 -9.17
N GLY A 63 20.68 10.09 -9.31
CA GLY A 63 21.81 11.02 -9.41
C GLY A 63 22.12 11.80 -8.13
N VAL A 64 21.78 11.26 -6.96
CA VAL A 64 22.01 11.88 -5.66
C VAL A 64 23.42 11.56 -5.17
N SER A 65 24.29 12.57 -5.13
CA SER A 65 25.71 12.39 -4.80
C SER A 65 26.00 12.25 -3.30
N ASP A 66 25.15 12.83 -2.45
CA ASP A 66 25.26 12.79 -0.99
C ASP A 66 23.88 12.41 -0.40
N PRO A 67 23.51 11.11 -0.45
CA PRO A 67 22.19 10.67 -0.04
C PRO A 67 22.00 10.86 1.48
N PRO A 68 20.97 11.58 1.93
CA PRO A 68 20.70 11.75 3.36
C PRO A 68 20.18 10.45 3.98
N GLU A 69 20.29 10.33 5.31
CA GLU A 69 19.52 9.32 6.03
C GLU A 69 18.02 9.66 5.95
N VAL A 70 17.20 8.67 5.60
CA VAL A 70 15.76 8.83 5.41
C VAL A 70 15.01 7.92 6.38
N GLU A 71 14.10 8.51 7.14
CA GLU A 71 13.18 7.79 8.02
C GLU A 71 12.27 6.87 7.19
N PHE A 72 12.27 5.58 7.52
CA PHE A 72 11.37 4.60 6.93
C PHE A 72 9.94 4.82 7.43
N VAL A 73 8.96 4.86 6.51
CA VAL A 73 7.54 5.01 6.86
C VAL A 73 6.86 3.66 6.91
N ARG A 74 6.84 2.93 5.78
CA ARG A 74 6.26 1.58 5.70
C ARG A 74 6.71 0.87 4.43
N PHE A 75 6.45 -0.43 4.40
CA PHE A 75 6.52 -1.20 3.18
C PHE A 75 5.28 -0.95 2.31
N VAL A 76 5.47 -0.97 1.00
CA VAL A 76 4.42 -0.85 -0.01
C VAL A 76 4.48 -2.04 -0.96
N ALA A 77 3.32 -2.43 -1.49
CA ALA A 77 3.27 -3.41 -2.57
C ALA A 77 3.85 -2.78 -3.85
N SER A 78 4.40 -3.58 -4.77
CA SER A 78 4.96 -3.07 -6.02
C SER A 78 3.93 -2.32 -6.86
N GLU A 79 2.66 -2.75 -6.82
CA GLU A 79 1.52 -2.15 -7.51
C GLU A 79 1.14 -0.79 -6.90
N GLU A 80 1.39 -0.61 -5.60
CA GLU A 80 1.13 0.64 -4.90
C GLU A 80 2.30 1.63 -5.04
N PHE A 81 3.50 1.13 -5.36
CA PHE A 81 4.75 1.88 -5.29
C PHE A 81 4.68 3.15 -6.14
N ASP A 82 4.29 3.07 -7.41
CA ASP A 82 4.25 4.23 -8.31
C ASP A 82 3.28 5.31 -7.83
N ALA A 83 2.10 4.93 -7.34
CA ALA A 83 1.11 5.86 -6.83
C ALA A 83 1.61 6.56 -5.54
N VAL A 84 2.22 5.79 -4.64
CA VAL A 84 2.79 6.31 -3.38
C VAL A 84 3.99 7.21 -3.64
N GLN A 85 4.91 6.79 -4.51
CA GLN A 85 6.06 7.58 -4.95
C GLN A 85 5.61 8.92 -5.52
N ARG A 86 4.66 8.87 -6.47
CA ARG A 86 4.17 10.08 -7.12
C ARG A 86 3.54 11.04 -6.14
N ARG A 87 2.64 10.57 -5.26
CA ARG A 87 2.04 11.39 -4.21
C ARG A 87 3.10 12.02 -3.31
N CYS A 88 4.09 11.24 -2.89
CA CYS A 88 5.19 11.69 -2.05
C CYS A 88 6.05 12.78 -2.70
N VAL A 89 6.30 12.69 -4.01
CA VAL A 89 7.06 13.70 -4.79
C VAL A 89 6.22 14.96 -5.00
N ILE A 90 4.90 14.84 -5.21
CA ILE A 90 3.97 15.97 -5.26
C ILE A 90 3.96 16.73 -3.93
N GLU A 91 3.89 16.01 -2.80
CA GLU A 91 3.96 16.59 -1.46
C GLU A 91 5.29 17.32 -1.18
N ARG A 92 6.35 17.01 -1.94
CA ARG A 92 7.65 17.70 -1.92
C ARG A 92 7.73 18.92 -2.84
N GLY A 93 6.64 19.25 -3.53
CA GLY A 93 6.51 20.48 -4.30
C GLY A 93 6.74 20.34 -5.80
N PHE A 94 6.83 19.12 -6.33
CA PHE A 94 6.93 18.87 -7.77
C PHE A 94 5.55 18.51 -8.33
N ALA A 95 4.93 19.44 -9.07
CA ALA A 95 3.61 19.22 -9.63
C ALA A 95 3.64 18.21 -10.78
N ALA A 96 2.59 17.40 -10.91
CA ALA A 96 2.33 16.55 -12.06
C ALA A 96 0.92 16.86 -12.60
N PRO A 97 0.74 17.96 -13.37
CA PRO A 97 -0.59 18.48 -13.71
C PRO A 97 -1.38 17.57 -14.66
N ASP A 98 -0.72 16.73 -15.43
CA ASP A 98 -1.34 15.69 -16.28
C ASP A 98 -1.43 14.33 -15.55
N GLY A 99 -1.05 14.27 -14.27
CA GLY A 99 -1.02 13.06 -13.46
C GLY A 99 0.17 12.13 -13.75
N VAL A 100 0.96 12.39 -14.79
CA VAL A 100 1.99 11.46 -15.28
C VAL A 100 3.37 12.10 -15.25
N ASN A 101 3.52 13.29 -15.83
CA ASN A 101 4.78 13.98 -16.01
C ASN A 101 4.97 15.06 -14.95
N PHE A 102 6.13 15.03 -14.29
CA PHE A 102 6.50 16.08 -13.36
C PHE A 102 6.97 17.34 -14.09
N GLU A 103 6.48 18.49 -13.65
CA GLU A 103 7.07 19.78 -14.00
C GLU A 103 8.33 20.00 -13.17
N ILE A 104 9.48 19.96 -13.84
CA ILE A 104 10.78 20.21 -13.22
C ILE A 104 11.26 21.60 -13.68
N PRO A 105 11.30 22.60 -12.79
CA PRO A 105 11.89 23.90 -13.11
C PRO A 105 13.35 23.74 -13.54
N GLU A 106 13.78 24.54 -14.53
CA GLU A 106 15.17 24.53 -15.02
C GLU A 106 16.16 24.74 -13.86
N GLY A 107 17.16 23.87 -13.75
CA GLY A 107 18.17 23.91 -12.69
C GLY A 107 17.72 23.27 -11.37
N ASN A 108 16.55 22.64 -11.33
CA ASN A 108 16.01 21.96 -10.15
C ASN A 108 16.11 20.43 -10.23
N GLU A 109 16.85 19.90 -11.20
CA GLU A 109 16.97 18.47 -11.47
C GLU A 109 17.59 17.71 -10.28
N GLU A 110 18.57 18.30 -9.59
CA GLU A 110 19.19 17.72 -8.40
C GLU A 110 18.20 17.59 -7.24
N ASN A 111 17.40 18.63 -6.98
CA ASN A 111 16.36 18.58 -5.95
C ASN A 111 15.22 17.62 -6.32
N PHE A 112 14.92 17.49 -7.61
CA PHE A 112 13.96 16.50 -8.09
C PHE A 112 14.48 15.07 -7.86
N GLY A 113 15.74 14.79 -8.20
CA GLY A 113 16.40 13.53 -7.90
C GLY A 113 16.40 13.23 -6.40
N LEU A 114 16.73 14.22 -5.57
CA LEU A 114 16.68 14.10 -4.11
C LEU A 114 15.26 13.79 -3.61
N ALA A 115 14.23 14.47 -4.14
CA ALA A 115 12.85 14.21 -3.74
C ALA A 115 12.42 12.77 -4.04
N ASN A 116 12.76 12.27 -5.24
CA ASN A 116 12.49 10.89 -5.62
C ASN A 116 13.26 9.89 -4.75
N TYR A 117 14.55 10.13 -4.50
CA TYR A 117 15.35 9.30 -3.59
C TYR A 117 14.72 9.20 -2.20
N VAL A 118 14.35 10.34 -1.62
CA VAL A 118 13.74 10.35 -0.27
C VAL A 118 12.42 9.58 -0.30
N CYS A 119 11.58 9.76 -1.32
CA CYS A 119 10.33 9.03 -1.43
C CYS A 119 10.53 7.52 -1.60
N ALA A 120 11.51 7.09 -2.40
CA ALA A 120 11.90 5.68 -2.57
C ALA A 120 12.37 5.04 -1.25
N MET A 121 13.09 5.81 -0.42
CA MET A 121 13.57 5.34 0.87
C MET A 121 12.52 5.39 1.99
N GLN A 122 11.52 6.28 1.91
CA GLN A 122 10.39 6.33 2.85
C GLN A 122 9.42 5.16 2.63
N TYR A 123 9.15 4.81 1.37
CA TYR A 123 8.15 3.82 0.97
C TYR A 123 8.82 2.69 0.19
N ARG A 124 9.31 1.69 0.91
CA ARG A 124 10.15 0.63 0.33
C ARG A 124 9.28 -0.53 -0.14
N VAL A 125 9.67 -1.18 -1.23
CA VAL A 125 9.13 -2.48 -1.59
C VAL A 125 9.92 -3.55 -0.81
N PRO A 126 9.27 -4.48 -0.07
CA PRO A 126 10.00 -5.47 0.70
C PRO A 126 10.95 -6.31 -0.17
N LYS A 127 12.15 -6.61 0.33
CA LYS A 127 13.18 -7.42 -0.35
C LYS A 127 12.65 -8.74 -0.92
N ARG A 128 11.78 -9.44 -0.18
CA ARG A 128 11.19 -10.71 -0.63
C ARG A 128 10.39 -10.55 -1.94
N LEU A 129 9.85 -9.36 -2.18
CA LEU A 129 9.08 -9.02 -3.37
C LEU A 129 9.96 -8.65 -4.57
N LEU A 130 11.24 -8.31 -4.34
CA LEU A 130 12.20 -7.90 -5.37
C LEU A 130 13.09 -9.07 -5.87
N GLY A 131 12.93 -10.27 -5.30
CA GLY A 131 13.66 -11.46 -5.72
C GLY A 131 13.02 -12.16 -6.92
N GLU A 132 13.77 -13.09 -7.53
CA GLU A 132 13.20 -14.03 -8.50
C GLU A 132 12.02 -14.77 -7.88
N TRP A 133 10.93 -14.88 -8.63
CA TRP A 133 9.74 -15.58 -8.17
C TRP A 133 10.03 -17.07 -8.01
N GLY A 134 9.81 -17.59 -6.80
CA GLY A 134 9.87 -19.02 -6.56
C GLY A 134 8.66 -19.72 -7.18
N ARG A 135 8.72 -21.06 -7.26
CA ARG A 135 7.64 -21.88 -7.81
C ARG A 135 6.26 -21.53 -7.24
N GLY A 136 6.15 -21.27 -5.94
CA GLY A 136 4.88 -20.92 -5.30
C GLY A 136 4.29 -19.59 -5.77
N GLN A 137 5.13 -18.59 -6.06
CA GLN A 137 4.69 -17.31 -6.61
C GLN A 137 4.22 -17.47 -8.06
N VAL A 138 4.93 -18.29 -8.86
CA VAL A 138 4.53 -18.58 -10.24
C VAL A 138 3.21 -19.39 -10.28
N GLU A 139 3.02 -20.33 -9.35
CA GLU A 139 1.73 -21.02 -9.16
C GLU A 139 0.61 -20.04 -8.77
N ALA A 140 0.90 -19.06 -7.89
CA ALA A 140 -0.07 -18.02 -7.54
C ALA A 140 -0.42 -17.13 -8.73
N GLN A 141 0.57 -16.77 -9.55
CA GLN A 141 0.35 -16.05 -10.79
C GLN A 141 -0.49 -16.86 -11.78
N TYR A 142 -0.26 -18.17 -11.91
CA TYR A 142 -1.10 -19.00 -12.77
C TYR A 142 -2.56 -18.94 -12.31
N ARG A 143 -2.83 -19.12 -11.02
CA ARG A 143 -4.19 -19.02 -10.47
C ARG A 143 -4.79 -17.64 -10.73
N TRP A 144 -4.05 -16.57 -10.46
CA TRP A 144 -4.48 -15.20 -10.75
C TRP A 144 -4.84 -15.01 -12.22
N THR A 145 -4.00 -15.50 -13.13
CA THR A 145 -4.23 -15.41 -14.57
C THR A 145 -5.53 -16.12 -14.97
N VAL A 146 -5.77 -17.33 -14.47
CA VAL A 146 -6.94 -18.14 -14.85
C VAL A 146 -8.22 -17.71 -14.14
N GLU A 147 -8.13 -17.38 -12.86
CA GLU A 147 -9.30 -17.11 -12.00
C GLU A 147 -9.74 -15.65 -12.04
N PHE A 148 -8.83 -14.71 -12.38
CA PHE A 148 -9.13 -13.28 -12.40
C PHE A 148 -8.83 -12.62 -13.75
N VAL A 149 -7.59 -12.67 -14.25
CA VAL A 149 -7.17 -11.85 -15.41
C VAL A 149 -7.96 -12.18 -16.66
N ILE A 150 -8.04 -13.48 -17.02
CA ILE A 150 -8.77 -13.91 -18.21
C ILE A 150 -10.27 -13.55 -18.11
N PRO A 151 -11.00 -13.90 -17.02
CA PRO A 151 -12.38 -13.46 -16.85
C PRO A 151 -12.57 -11.95 -16.90
N CYS A 152 -11.66 -11.18 -16.29
CA CYS A 152 -11.72 -9.71 -16.30
C CYS A 152 -11.58 -9.15 -17.72
N LEU A 153 -10.59 -9.62 -18.48
CA LEU A 153 -10.40 -9.22 -19.87
C LEU A 153 -11.60 -9.58 -20.75
N GLU A 154 -12.17 -10.77 -20.57
CA GLU A 154 -13.38 -11.19 -21.28
C GLU A 154 -14.58 -10.28 -20.94
N GLU A 155 -14.72 -9.85 -19.67
CA GLU A 155 -15.73 -8.89 -19.24
C GLU A 155 -15.51 -7.49 -19.86
N GLN A 156 -14.26 -7.08 -20.03
CA GLN A 156 -13.90 -5.86 -20.75
C GLN A 156 -14.06 -5.99 -22.28
N GLY A 157 -14.49 -7.15 -22.78
CA GLY A 157 -14.78 -7.37 -24.20
C GLY A 157 -13.59 -7.90 -25.01
N PHE A 158 -12.51 -8.33 -24.35
CA PHE A 158 -11.33 -8.93 -24.97
C PHE A 158 -11.38 -10.45 -24.83
N PRO A 159 -11.75 -11.20 -25.89
CA PRO A 159 -11.73 -12.66 -25.84
C PRO A 159 -10.28 -13.16 -25.78
N ILE A 160 -9.97 -13.97 -24.77
CA ILE A 160 -8.62 -14.53 -24.58
C ILE A 160 -8.63 -16.02 -24.89
N LEU A 161 -7.59 -16.53 -25.53
CA LEU A 161 -7.43 -17.96 -25.76
C LEU A 161 -7.26 -18.73 -24.44
N PRO A 162 -7.65 -20.01 -24.40
CA PRO A 162 -7.46 -20.82 -23.20
C PRO A 162 -5.99 -20.84 -22.75
N PRO A 163 -5.73 -20.72 -21.43
CA PRO A 163 -4.38 -20.71 -20.92
C PRO A 163 -3.70 -22.08 -21.11
N PRO A 164 -2.37 -22.14 -21.11
CA PRO A 164 -1.65 -23.42 -21.02
C PRO A 164 -1.98 -24.13 -19.70
N THR A 165 -1.55 -25.39 -19.58
CA THR A 165 -1.61 -26.09 -18.29
C THR A 165 -0.72 -25.38 -17.26
N GLU A 166 -1.05 -25.49 -15.97
CA GLU A 166 -0.24 -24.93 -14.88
C GLU A 166 1.23 -25.33 -14.98
N ALA A 167 1.50 -26.61 -15.25
CA ALA A 167 2.87 -27.10 -15.43
C ALA A 167 3.59 -26.40 -16.59
N ALA A 168 2.94 -26.25 -17.75
CA ALA A 168 3.53 -25.57 -18.90
C ALA A 168 3.70 -24.06 -18.66
N PHE A 169 2.79 -23.43 -17.90
CA PHE A 169 2.92 -22.04 -17.49
C PHE A 169 4.18 -21.83 -16.63
N ILE A 170 4.35 -22.67 -15.59
CA ILE A 170 5.50 -22.60 -14.68
C ILE A 170 6.81 -22.86 -15.42
N ASP A 171 6.85 -23.89 -16.28
CA ASP A 171 8.05 -24.27 -17.02
C ASP A 171 8.52 -23.19 -18.01
N LEU A 172 7.62 -22.32 -18.47
CA LEU A 172 7.90 -21.29 -19.46
C LEU A 172 8.03 -19.88 -18.87
N TRP A 173 7.81 -19.70 -17.56
CA TRP A 173 7.71 -18.41 -16.87
C TRP A 173 8.87 -17.46 -17.17
N ASP A 174 10.11 -17.92 -17.06
CA ASP A 174 11.31 -17.10 -17.29
C ASP A 174 11.83 -17.19 -18.74
N THR A 175 10.96 -17.52 -19.68
CA THR A 175 11.34 -17.71 -21.09
C THR A 175 10.58 -16.72 -22.00
N PRO A 176 11.09 -16.44 -23.22
CA PRO A 176 10.34 -15.67 -24.21
C PRO A 176 9.01 -16.30 -24.67
N LYS A 177 8.68 -17.50 -24.18
CA LYS A 177 7.41 -18.21 -24.46
C LYS A 177 6.45 -18.17 -23.28
N ALA A 178 6.73 -17.37 -22.26
CA ALA A 178 5.81 -17.13 -21.16
C ALA A 178 4.45 -16.65 -21.71
N TYR A 179 3.39 -17.10 -21.05
CA TYR A 179 2.02 -16.81 -21.48
C TYR A 179 1.53 -15.53 -20.81
N PHE A 180 1.16 -14.54 -21.61
CA PHE A 180 0.65 -13.24 -21.17
C PHE A 180 -0.68 -12.95 -21.88
N PRO A 181 -1.84 -12.98 -21.20
CA PRO A 181 -3.14 -12.68 -21.80
C PRO A 181 -3.20 -11.35 -22.54
N PHE A 182 -2.55 -10.32 -22.02
CA PHE A 182 -2.52 -8.98 -22.62
C PHE A 182 -1.82 -8.95 -23.98
N ALA A 183 -1.02 -9.96 -24.34
CA ALA A 183 -0.46 -10.08 -25.68
C ALA A 183 -1.54 -10.35 -26.75
N GLU A 184 -2.74 -10.75 -26.34
CA GLU A 184 -3.89 -11.00 -27.22
C GLU A 184 -4.88 -9.82 -27.26
N VAL A 185 -4.64 -8.77 -26.46
CA VAL A 185 -5.49 -7.58 -26.43
C VAL A 185 -5.19 -6.70 -27.65
N GLU A 186 -6.17 -6.58 -28.54
CA GLU A 186 -6.11 -5.71 -29.71
C GLU A 186 -6.93 -4.44 -29.47
N LEU A 187 -6.26 -3.28 -29.50
CA LEU A 187 -6.88 -1.96 -29.38
C LEU A 187 -6.77 -1.20 -30.71
N ASP A 188 -7.90 -0.73 -31.24
CA ASP A 188 -7.96 0.08 -32.47
C ASP A 188 -7.80 1.60 -32.15
N ILE A 189 -6.74 1.93 -31.44
CA ILE A 189 -6.37 3.29 -31.02
C ILE A 189 -4.83 3.43 -31.00
N GLU A 190 -4.34 4.63 -31.27
CA GLU A 190 -2.90 4.90 -31.39
C GLU A 190 -2.46 6.10 -30.52
N GLY A 191 -1.15 6.23 -30.31
CA GLY A 191 -0.56 7.40 -29.67
C GLY A 191 -0.88 7.51 -28.17
N LEU A 192 -1.09 8.73 -27.67
CA LEU A 192 -1.32 8.97 -26.24
C LEU A 192 -2.61 8.31 -25.72
N GLU A 193 -3.65 8.22 -26.56
CA GLU A 193 -4.91 7.58 -26.16
C GLU A 193 -4.73 6.07 -25.92
N PHE A 194 -3.85 5.41 -26.68
CA PHE A 194 -3.49 4.01 -26.43
C PHE A 194 -2.96 3.83 -25.00
N ASN A 195 -2.01 4.67 -24.56
CA ASN A 195 -1.42 4.54 -23.22
C ASN A 195 -2.46 4.75 -22.11
N VAL A 196 -3.37 5.71 -22.27
CA VAL A 196 -4.43 5.99 -21.29
C VAL A 196 -5.40 4.82 -21.17
N VAL A 197 -5.82 4.24 -22.29
CA VAL A 197 -6.72 3.09 -22.28
C VAL A 197 -6.03 1.83 -21.78
N TRP A 198 -4.75 1.65 -22.15
CA TRP A 198 -3.94 0.54 -21.67
C TRP A 198 -3.76 0.59 -20.15
N GLU A 199 -3.41 1.76 -19.59
CA GLU A 199 -3.29 1.95 -18.14
C GLU A 199 -4.62 1.70 -17.43
N ALA A 200 -5.73 2.23 -17.96
CA ALA A 200 -7.06 2.00 -17.37
C ALA A 200 -7.44 0.51 -17.39
N LEU A 201 -7.08 -0.21 -18.45
CA LEU A 201 -7.30 -1.66 -18.54
C LEU A 201 -6.42 -2.42 -17.54
N GLU A 202 -5.15 -2.05 -17.37
CA GLU A 202 -4.27 -2.67 -16.37
C GLU A 202 -4.70 -2.37 -14.92
N GLN A 203 -5.26 -1.17 -14.66
CA GLN A 203 -5.85 -0.86 -13.37
C GLN A 203 -7.11 -1.71 -13.09
N THR A 204 -7.89 -2.00 -14.13
CA THR A 204 -9.12 -2.81 -14.01
C THR A 204 -8.81 -4.30 -13.96
N CYS A 205 -7.86 -4.77 -14.76
CA CYS A 205 -7.45 -6.17 -14.88
C CYS A 205 -5.94 -6.33 -14.67
N PRO A 206 -5.42 -6.20 -13.43
CA PRO A 206 -3.98 -6.25 -13.18
C PRO A 206 -3.33 -7.54 -13.72
N GLN A 207 -2.33 -7.40 -14.59
CA GLN A 207 -1.66 -8.54 -15.23
C GLN A 207 -0.93 -9.41 -14.23
N GLN A 208 -0.21 -8.76 -13.31
CA GLN A 208 0.57 -9.43 -12.28
C GLN A 208 -0.30 -9.71 -11.07
N VAL A 209 -0.09 -10.89 -10.48
CA VAL A 209 -0.76 -11.25 -9.23
C VAL A 209 -0.34 -10.26 -8.14
N PRO A 210 -1.30 -9.66 -7.42
CA PRO A 210 -1.02 -8.85 -6.26
C PRO A 210 -0.07 -9.55 -5.30
N LEU A 211 0.96 -8.85 -4.85
CA LEU A 211 2.00 -9.48 -4.03
C LEU A 211 1.47 -10.02 -2.70
N THR A 212 0.43 -9.41 -2.13
CA THR A 212 -0.29 -9.95 -0.96
C THR A 212 -0.86 -11.34 -1.25
N ILE A 213 -1.31 -11.61 -2.48
CA ILE A 213 -1.79 -12.93 -2.91
C ILE A 213 -0.61 -13.87 -3.22
N ALA A 214 0.41 -13.41 -3.95
CA ALA A 214 1.59 -14.22 -4.28
C ALA A 214 2.35 -14.74 -3.05
N TRP A 215 2.26 -14.02 -1.92
CA TRP A 215 2.87 -14.42 -0.65
C TRP A 215 1.86 -14.99 0.37
N GLY A 216 0.60 -15.20 -0.04
CA GLY A 216 -0.40 -15.90 0.75
C GLY A 216 -1.00 -15.09 1.91
N GLU A 217 -0.85 -13.78 1.89
CA GLU A 217 -1.40 -12.84 2.87
C GLU A 217 -2.89 -12.52 2.60
N GLN A 218 -3.32 -12.67 1.35
CA GLN A 218 -4.69 -12.43 0.89
C GLN A 218 -5.15 -13.51 -0.10
N THR A 219 -6.46 -13.77 -0.14
CA THR A 219 -7.08 -14.62 -1.18
C THR A 219 -7.44 -13.78 -2.41
N ILE A 220 -7.61 -14.43 -3.57
CA ILE A 220 -8.09 -13.74 -4.79
C ILE A 220 -9.45 -13.08 -4.54
N ASP A 221 -10.42 -13.81 -4.01
CA ASP A 221 -11.75 -13.27 -3.67
C ASP A 221 -11.66 -12.07 -2.72
N GLY A 222 -10.82 -12.17 -1.68
CA GLY A 222 -10.66 -11.10 -0.70
C GLY A 222 -9.96 -9.87 -1.27
N TRP A 223 -9.19 -10.02 -2.36
CA TRP A 223 -8.64 -8.89 -3.10
C TRP A 223 -9.69 -8.26 -4.01
N ILE A 224 -10.48 -9.07 -4.71
CA ILE A 224 -11.55 -8.59 -5.58
C ILE A 224 -12.55 -7.75 -4.77
N GLU A 225 -13.03 -8.26 -3.64
CA GLU A 225 -13.97 -7.54 -2.75
C GLU A 225 -13.43 -6.19 -2.22
N ALA A 226 -12.10 -6.04 -2.13
CA ALA A 226 -11.48 -4.83 -1.63
C ALA A 226 -11.28 -3.75 -2.73
N ASN A 227 -11.30 -4.15 -4.00
CA ASN A 227 -10.90 -3.30 -5.13
C ASN A 227 -11.97 -3.16 -6.23
N HIS A 228 -13.07 -3.92 -6.19
CA HIS A 228 -14.19 -3.90 -7.15
C HIS A 228 -15.55 -3.89 -6.44
#